data_AF-X1B8V4-F1
#
_entry.id   AF-X1B8V4-F1
#
_cell.length_a   1.000
_cell.length_b   1.000
_cell.length_c   1.000
_cell.angle_alpha   90.00
_cell.angle_beta   90.00
_cell.angle_gamma   90.00
#
_symmetry.space_group_name_H-M   'P 1'
#
loop_
_entity.id
_entity.type
_entity.pdbx_description
1 polymer ?
#
loop_
_entity_poly.entity_id
_entity_poly.type
_entity_poly.pdbx_seq_one_letter_code
_entity_poly.pdbx_strand_id
1 'polypeptide(L)'
;LEVFLNARENKSFEFKFIDSNLILVWLNYDIQDINSVSDKLYNTFDLFIKIPLLNKIERETVLKDFLEKNTKIVFDINDIVNYTENWEVKDILQLLKVGIFKHFLNSELNDTSNEITDVLIDLIVSGEFIPNIVTPNSNNKSKVELKEEYNQNKQVFPPQEPIDNYNFKDVSGIIQGIRESRISDFMLNQLYENAASKNYTELVLIIDKLAKKEPLEENEMKMIAKYPFILNDSPNRAQINLEKAKKRVDLIKQAFGK
;
A
#
# COMPACT_ATOMS: atom_id res chain seq x y z
N LEU A 1 -9.10 8.69 -18.94
CA LEU A 1 -10.55 8.47 -19.17
C LEU A 1 -11.09 9.38 -20.25
N GLU A 2 -10.88 10.70 -20.17
CA GLU A 2 -11.35 11.65 -21.20
C GLU A 2 -10.96 11.27 -22.63
N VAL A 3 -9.71 10.83 -22.85
CA VAL A 3 -9.25 10.35 -24.16
C VAL A 3 -10.11 9.17 -24.68
N PHE A 4 -10.48 8.24 -23.79
CA PHE A 4 -11.32 7.10 -24.13
C PHE A 4 -12.78 7.52 -24.38
N LEU A 5 -13.34 8.39 -23.52
CA LEU A 5 -14.69 8.93 -23.69
C LEU A 5 -14.81 9.70 -25.00
N ASN A 6 -13.83 10.56 -25.31
CA ASN A 6 -13.78 11.33 -26.55
C ASN A 6 -13.58 10.43 -27.78
N ALA A 7 -12.81 9.35 -27.69
CA ALA A 7 -12.63 8.40 -28.79
C ALA A 7 -13.91 7.58 -29.08
N ARG A 8 -14.68 7.23 -28.04
CA ARG A 8 -15.96 6.53 -28.19
C ARG A 8 -17.04 7.44 -28.78
N GLU A 9 -17.12 8.69 -28.32
CA GLU A 9 -18.07 9.69 -28.81
C GLU A 9 -17.84 10.04 -30.29
N ASN A 10 -16.57 10.16 -30.71
CA ASN A 10 -16.19 10.44 -32.09
C ASN A 10 -16.33 9.23 -33.03
N LYS A 11 -16.84 8.08 -32.56
CA LYS A 11 -16.94 6.81 -33.30
C LYS A 11 -15.62 6.33 -33.93
N SER A 12 -14.49 6.90 -33.53
CA SER A 12 -13.16 6.47 -33.98
C SER A 12 -12.73 5.15 -33.32
N PHE A 13 -13.51 4.68 -32.34
CA PHE A 13 -13.29 3.44 -31.62
C PHE A 13 -14.59 2.61 -31.55
N GLU A 14 -14.87 1.78 -32.56
CA GLU A 14 -15.95 0.79 -32.55
C GLU A 14 -15.52 -0.51 -31.84
N PHE A 15 -14.95 -0.40 -30.64
CA PHE A 15 -14.54 -1.56 -29.89
C PHE A 15 -15.68 -2.06 -28.99
N LYS A 16 -16.19 -3.26 -29.28
CA LYS A 16 -17.15 -3.95 -28.42
C LYS A 16 -16.41 -4.78 -27.38
N PHE A 17 -16.42 -4.27 -26.15
CA PHE A 17 -15.78 -4.90 -24.99
C PHE A 17 -16.29 -6.33 -24.73
N ILE A 18 -17.61 -6.54 -24.86
CA ILE A 18 -18.26 -7.84 -24.66
C ILE A 18 -17.76 -8.88 -25.67
N ASP A 19 -17.71 -8.52 -26.96
CA ASP A 19 -17.26 -9.44 -28.02
C ASP A 19 -15.78 -9.84 -27.84
N SER A 20 -15.01 -9.03 -27.10
CA SER A 20 -13.60 -9.26 -26.78
C SER A 20 -13.38 -9.84 -25.38
N ASN A 21 -14.43 -10.17 -24.63
CA ASN A 21 -14.37 -10.62 -23.23
C ASN A 21 -13.59 -9.66 -22.30
N LEU A 22 -13.69 -8.35 -22.52
CA LEU A 22 -13.05 -7.33 -21.70
C LEU A 22 -14.08 -6.58 -20.85
N ILE A 23 -13.68 -6.20 -19.63
CA ILE A 23 -14.46 -5.35 -18.73
C ILE A 23 -13.62 -4.11 -18.41
N LEU A 24 -14.22 -2.94 -18.56
CA LEU A 24 -13.63 -1.68 -18.13
C LEU A 24 -14.17 -1.32 -16.75
N VAL A 25 -13.28 -1.23 -15.76
CA VAL A 25 -13.60 -0.72 -14.42
C VAL A 25 -12.89 0.60 -14.24
N TRP A 26 -13.63 1.63 -13.85
CA TRP A 26 -13.09 2.94 -13.52
C TRP A 26 -13.42 3.29 -12.07
N LEU A 27 -12.40 3.76 -11.35
CA LEU A 27 -12.52 4.21 -9.96
C LEU A 27 -12.32 5.72 -9.91
N ASN A 28 -13.21 6.41 -9.23
CA ASN A 28 -13.18 7.86 -9.07
C ASN A 28 -13.41 8.23 -7.61
N TYR A 29 -12.63 9.18 -7.12
CA TYR A 29 -12.69 9.70 -5.75
C TYR A 29 -13.13 11.18 -5.71
N ASP A 30 -13.30 11.83 -6.86
CA ASP A 30 -13.70 13.24 -6.99
C ASP A 30 -15.06 13.37 -7.70
N ILE A 31 -16.07 13.70 -6.90
CA ILE A 31 -17.44 13.91 -7.38
C ILE A 31 -17.54 15.06 -8.41
N GLN A 32 -16.63 16.04 -8.36
CA GLN A 32 -16.65 17.18 -9.29
C GLN A 32 -16.28 16.75 -10.71
N ASP A 33 -15.34 15.81 -10.84
CA ASP A 33 -14.99 15.20 -12.13
C ASP A 33 -16.15 14.41 -12.74
N ILE A 34 -16.96 13.77 -11.89
CA ILE A 34 -18.16 13.06 -12.34
C ILE A 34 -19.18 14.07 -12.86
N ASN A 35 -19.38 15.19 -12.16
CA ASN A 35 -20.35 16.20 -12.56
C ASN A 35 -19.98 16.85 -13.90
N SER A 36 -18.69 17.16 -14.10
CA SER A 36 -18.20 17.84 -15.32
C SER A 36 -18.26 16.97 -16.57
N VAL A 37 -18.16 15.64 -16.43
CA VAL A 37 -18.14 14.68 -17.56
C VAL A 37 -19.35 13.73 -17.54
N SER A 38 -20.38 14.05 -16.76
CA SER A 38 -21.52 13.18 -16.43
C SER A 38 -22.22 12.61 -17.67
N ASP A 39 -22.58 13.45 -18.64
CA ASP A 39 -23.27 13.03 -19.87
C ASP A 39 -22.47 11.99 -20.67
N LYS A 40 -21.15 12.15 -20.74
CA LYS A 40 -20.27 11.21 -21.47
C LYS A 40 -20.10 9.90 -20.70
N LEU A 41 -20.05 9.96 -19.37
CA LEU A 41 -19.94 8.81 -18.50
C LEU A 41 -21.18 7.91 -18.62
N TYR A 42 -22.38 8.48 -18.50
CA TYR A 42 -23.65 7.73 -18.56
C TYR A 42 -23.88 7.05 -19.92
N ASN A 43 -23.35 7.61 -21.00
CA ASN A 43 -23.40 7.00 -22.32
C ASN A 43 -22.32 5.91 -22.54
N THR A 44 -21.31 5.85 -21.68
CA THR A 44 -20.17 4.94 -21.82
C THR A 44 -20.29 3.71 -20.90
N PHE A 45 -20.70 3.91 -19.65
CA PHE A 45 -20.75 2.86 -18.65
C PHE A 45 -22.18 2.37 -18.44
N ASP A 46 -22.37 1.05 -18.46
CA ASP A 46 -23.68 0.43 -18.23
C ASP A 46 -24.01 0.31 -16.73
N LEU A 47 -23.00 0.39 -15.85
CA LEU A 47 -23.12 0.20 -14.41
C LEU A 47 -22.34 1.25 -13.63
N PHE A 48 -23.01 1.83 -12.63
CA PHE A 48 -22.42 2.75 -11.66
C PHE A 48 -22.60 2.19 -10.25
N ILE A 49 -21.49 2.04 -9.53
CA ILE A 49 -21.50 1.56 -8.16
C ILE A 49 -20.99 2.70 -7.27
N LYS A 50 -21.85 3.20 -6.39
CA LYS A 50 -21.45 4.13 -5.33
C LYS A 50 -20.93 3.31 -4.14
N ILE A 51 -19.68 3.56 -3.75
CA ILE A 51 -19.11 3.00 -2.52
C ILE A 51 -19.41 3.99 -1.38
N PRO A 52 -20.29 3.65 -0.42
CA PRO A 52 -20.57 4.52 0.72
C PRO A 52 -19.43 4.49 1.74
N LEU A 53 -19.40 5.49 2.62
CA LEU A 53 -18.57 5.44 3.83
C LEU A 53 -19.06 4.34 4.77
N LEU A 54 -18.16 3.86 5.61
CA LEU A 54 -18.45 2.77 6.56
C LEU A 54 -19.49 3.20 7.59
N ASN A 55 -20.55 2.40 7.70
CA ASN A 55 -21.50 2.52 8.80
C ASN A 55 -20.90 1.99 10.11
N LYS A 56 -21.59 2.21 11.24
CA LYS A 56 -21.10 1.80 12.57
C LYS A 56 -20.74 0.31 12.64
N ILE A 57 -21.60 -0.56 12.11
CA ILE A 57 -21.43 -2.02 12.14
C ILE A 57 -20.24 -2.44 11.27
N GLU A 58 -20.05 -1.80 10.12
CA GLU A 58 -18.92 -2.04 9.23
C GLU A 58 -17.60 -1.61 9.89
N ARG A 59 -17.58 -0.47 10.59
CA ARG A 59 -16.40 -0.03 11.37
C ARG A 59 -16.08 -1.00 12.51
N GLU A 60 -17.10 -1.46 13.25
CA GLU A 60 -16.93 -2.52 14.26
C GLU A 60 -16.34 -3.79 13.66
N THR A 61 -16.79 -4.17 12.46
CA THR A 61 -16.31 -5.36 11.75
C THR A 61 -14.84 -5.22 11.36
N VAL A 62 -14.42 -4.06 10.85
CA VAL A 62 -13.01 -3.77 10.52
C VAL A 62 -12.12 -3.90 11.77
N LEU A 63 -12.57 -3.38 12.91
CA LEU A 63 -11.82 -3.46 14.17
C LEU A 63 -11.77 -4.88 14.73
N LYS A 64 -12.85 -5.65 14.60
CA LYS A 64 -12.89 -7.08 14.96
C LYS A 64 -11.93 -7.91 14.11
N ASP A 65 -11.97 -7.75 12.79
CA ASP A 65 -11.05 -8.43 11.87
C ASP A 65 -9.58 -8.09 12.17
N PHE A 66 -9.31 -6.84 12.58
CA PHE A 66 -7.99 -6.46 13.04
C PHE A 66 -7.56 -7.22 14.31
N LEU A 67 -8.42 -7.31 15.32
CA LEU A 67 -8.14 -8.03 16.57
C LEU A 67 -7.95 -9.53 16.34
N GLU A 68 -8.78 -10.14 15.48
CA GLU A 68 -8.66 -11.55 15.11
C GLU A 68 -7.29 -11.86 14.46
N LYS A 69 -6.78 -10.94 13.64
CA LYS A 69 -5.45 -11.05 13.03
C LYS A 69 -4.30 -10.74 14.01
N ASN A 70 -4.57 -10.03 15.09
CA ASN A 70 -3.57 -9.53 16.04
C ASN A 70 -3.97 -9.87 17.49
N THR A 71 -4.01 -11.17 17.82
CA THR A 71 -4.49 -11.68 19.12
C THR A 71 -3.74 -11.19 20.36
N LYS A 72 -2.56 -10.60 20.20
CA LYS A 72 -1.77 -10.00 21.30
C LYS A 72 -2.21 -8.58 21.66
N ILE A 73 -3.07 -7.98 20.85
CA ILE A 73 -3.52 -6.60 20.98
C ILE A 73 -4.94 -6.64 21.49
N VAL A 74 -5.23 -5.84 22.52
CA VAL A 74 -6.56 -5.73 23.12
C VAL A 74 -6.90 -4.25 23.24
N PHE A 75 -8.07 -3.86 22.73
CA PHE A 75 -8.65 -2.52 22.89
C PHE A 75 -10.18 -2.61 22.82
N ASP A 76 -10.87 -1.62 23.37
CA ASP A 76 -12.34 -1.57 23.33
C ASP A 76 -12.83 -1.10 21.95
N ILE A 77 -13.47 -2.00 21.21
CA ILE A 77 -14.02 -1.69 19.88
C ILE A 77 -15.09 -0.61 19.98
N ASN A 78 -15.99 -0.68 20.96
CA ASN A 78 -17.14 0.22 21.03
C ASN A 78 -16.69 1.66 21.24
N ASP A 79 -15.68 1.85 22.09
CA ASP A 79 -15.13 3.17 22.34
C ASP A 79 -14.50 3.75 21.08
N ILE A 80 -13.61 3.01 20.41
CA ILE A 80 -12.97 3.49 19.18
C ILE A 80 -13.98 3.77 18.05
N VAL A 81 -15.04 2.98 17.93
CA VAL A 81 -16.08 3.18 16.91
C VAL A 81 -16.83 4.50 17.09
N ASN A 82 -16.99 4.96 18.33
CA ASN A 82 -17.65 6.23 18.63
C ASN A 82 -16.80 7.44 18.20
N TYR A 83 -15.48 7.29 18.08
CA TYR A 83 -14.55 8.37 17.69
C TYR A 83 -14.15 8.34 16.21
N THR A 84 -14.53 7.30 15.46
CA THR A 84 -14.09 7.08 14.06
C THR A 84 -15.24 7.28 13.05
N GLU A 85 -16.16 8.19 13.36
CA GLU A 85 -17.28 8.49 12.45
C GLU A 85 -16.80 9.09 11.13
N ASN A 86 -17.32 8.57 10.01
CA ASN A 86 -16.97 8.97 8.64
C ASN A 86 -15.53 8.64 8.20
N TRP A 87 -14.84 7.78 8.94
CA TRP A 87 -13.48 7.37 8.58
C TRP A 87 -13.50 6.23 7.56
N GLU A 88 -12.51 6.22 6.68
CA GLU A 88 -12.27 5.10 5.78
C GLU A 88 -11.52 3.97 6.49
N VAL A 89 -11.58 2.76 5.92
CA VAL A 89 -10.83 1.60 6.41
C VAL A 89 -9.35 1.93 6.57
N LYS A 90 -8.78 2.68 5.62
CA LYS A 90 -7.38 3.07 5.63
C LYS A 90 -7.02 3.92 6.86
N ASP A 91 -7.86 4.91 7.19
CA ASP A 91 -7.62 5.79 8.32
C ASP A 91 -7.69 5.02 9.64
N ILE A 92 -8.70 4.16 9.79
CA ILE A 92 -8.85 3.29 10.98
C ILE A 92 -7.62 2.40 11.15
N LEU A 93 -7.16 1.73 10.08
CA LEU A 93 -5.98 0.87 10.14
C LEU A 93 -4.69 1.67 10.41
N GLN A 94 -4.60 2.90 9.93
CA GLN A 94 -3.44 3.76 10.17
C GLN A 94 -3.40 4.25 11.61
N LEU A 95 -4.53 4.66 12.17
CA LEU A 95 -4.67 5.01 13.59
C LEU A 95 -4.23 3.85 14.46
N LEU A 96 -4.73 2.64 14.20
CA LEU A 96 -4.34 1.44 14.94
C LEU A 96 -2.82 1.24 14.91
N LYS A 97 -2.20 1.28 13.73
CA LYS A 97 -0.74 1.14 13.59
C LYS A 97 0.03 2.17 14.40
N VAL A 98 -0.37 3.43 14.32
CA VAL A 98 0.31 4.53 15.03
C VAL A 98 0.10 4.41 16.54
N GLY A 99 -1.13 4.16 17.00
CA GLY A 99 -1.44 4.01 18.42
C GLY A 99 -0.76 2.81 19.07
N ILE A 100 -0.76 1.68 18.39
CA ILE A 100 -0.03 0.48 18.84
C ILE A 100 1.47 0.76 18.93
N PHE A 101 2.04 1.42 17.91
CA PHE A 101 3.45 1.78 17.92
C PHE A 101 3.80 2.77 19.05
N LYS A 102 2.98 3.81 19.24
CA LYS A 102 3.14 4.80 20.33
C LYS A 102 3.04 4.12 21.70
N HIS A 103 2.09 3.20 21.87
CA HIS A 103 1.98 2.39 23.08
C HIS A 103 3.26 1.58 23.33
N PHE A 104 3.76 0.83 22.33
CA PHE A 104 4.99 0.05 22.48
C PHE A 104 6.26 0.88 22.77
N LEU A 105 6.31 2.14 22.35
CA LEU A 105 7.44 3.03 22.66
C LEU A 105 7.39 3.58 24.09
N ASN A 106 6.19 3.76 24.64
CA ASN A 106 5.97 4.48 25.90
C ASN A 106 5.60 3.55 27.07
N SER A 107 5.19 2.32 26.80
CA SER A 107 4.82 1.36 27.84
C SER A 107 6.08 0.82 28.53
N GLU A 108 6.45 1.38 29.68
CA GLU A 108 7.25 0.66 30.65
C GLU A 108 6.42 -0.53 31.15
N LEU A 109 6.69 -1.73 30.61
CA LEU A 109 6.34 -3.04 31.17
C LEU A 109 4.94 -3.14 31.81
N ASN A 110 3.89 -3.44 31.05
CA ASN A 110 2.78 -4.25 31.59
C ASN A 110 2.00 -4.97 30.50
N ASP A 111 1.78 -6.26 30.73
CA ASP A 111 0.90 -7.12 29.96
C ASP A 111 -0.57 -6.80 30.32
N THR A 112 -1.43 -6.65 29.30
CA THR A 112 -2.91 -6.70 29.37
C THR A 112 -3.65 -5.59 30.13
N SER A 113 -3.44 -4.34 29.71
CA SER A 113 -4.23 -3.18 30.17
C SER A 113 -4.93 -2.51 28.99
N ASN A 114 -6.13 -1.95 29.20
CA ASN A 114 -6.90 -1.18 28.21
C ASN A 114 -6.20 0.12 27.75
N GLU A 115 -4.94 0.33 28.14
CA GLU A 115 -4.08 1.46 27.77
C GLU A 115 -4.00 1.72 26.27
N ILE A 116 -4.09 0.69 25.41
CA ILE A 116 -4.09 0.90 23.96
C ILE A 116 -5.33 1.69 23.54
N THR A 117 -6.50 1.43 24.14
CA THR A 117 -7.74 2.19 23.90
C THR A 117 -7.52 3.67 24.23
N ASP A 118 -6.94 3.96 25.39
CA ASP A 118 -6.68 5.33 25.83
C ASP A 118 -5.67 6.05 24.94
N VAL A 119 -4.59 5.37 24.52
CA VAL A 119 -3.60 5.92 23.57
C VAL A 119 -4.24 6.22 22.22
N LEU A 120 -5.11 5.33 21.73
CA LEU A 120 -5.83 5.55 20.47
C LEU A 120 -6.79 6.74 20.57
N ILE A 121 -7.54 6.86 21.67
CA ILE A 121 -8.44 7.99 21.89
C ILE A 121 -7.65 9.29 22.04
N ASP A 122 -6.54 9.27 22.79
CA ASP A 122 -5.66 10.43 22.96
C ASP A 122 -5.11 10.93 21.62
N LEU A 123 -4.68 10.03 20.74
CA LEU A 123 -4.25 10.39 19.38
C LEU A 123 -5.33 11.11 18.56
N ILE A 124 -6.59 10.72 18.73
CA ILE A 124 -7.72 11.37 18.05
C ILE A 124 -8.02 12.74 18.68
N VAL A 125 -8.12 12.80 20.02
CA VAL A 125 -8.54 14.00 20.76
C VAL A 125 -7.47 15.09 20.74
N SER A 126 -6.19 14.71 20.85
CA SER A 126 -5.06 15.63 20.76
C SER A 126 -4.86 16.20 19.35
N GLY A 127 -5.43 15.56 18.33
CA GLY A 127 -5.21 15.92 16.93
C GLY A 127 -3.84 15.47 16.40
N GLU A 128 -3.08 14.67 17.14
CA GLU A 128 -1.84 14.05 16.65
C GLU A 128 -2.10 13.10 15.46
N PHE A 129 -3.29 12.50 15.41
CA PHE A 129 -3.77 11.76 14.26
C PHE A 129 -4.92 12.51 13.57
N ILE A 130 -4.74 12.82 12.28
CA ILE A 130 -5.77 13.46 11.47
C ILE A 130 -6.15 12.49 10.33
N PRO A 131 -7.41 12.03 10.26
CA PRO A 131 -7.88 11.18 9.17
C PRO A 131 -7.94 11.96 7.85
N ASN A 132 -7.75 11.28 6.72
CA ASN A 132 -7.95 11.90 5.41
C ASN A 132 -9.44 11.99 5.06
N ILE A 133 -10.17 12.87 5.75
CA ILE A 133 -11.57 13.14 5.42
C ILE A 133 -11.59 14.06 4.21
N VAL A 134 -11.90 13.50 3.04
CA VAL A 134 -12.23 14.30 1.85
C VAL A 134 -13.58 14.97 2.11
N THR A 135 -13.54 16.20 2.62
CA THR A 135 -14.75 17.03 2.75
C THR A 135 -15.14 17.54 1.36
N PRO A 136 -16.39 17.34 0.89
CA PRO A 136 -16.82 17.80 -0.43
C PRO A 136 -16.85 19.32 -0.61
N ASN A 137 -16.54 20.11 0.43
CA ASN A 137 -16.55 21.57 0.40
C ASN A 137 -15.50 22.13 1.39
N SER A 138 -14.23 22.16 0.98
CA SER A 138 -13.24 23.07 1.58
C SER A 138 -12.79 24.11 0.56
N ASN A 139 -13.77 24.81 -0.02
CA ASN A 139 -13.59 26.17 -0.49
C ASN A 139 -14.06 27.11 0.62
N ASN A 140 -13.40 27.09 1.78
CA ASN A 140 -13.51 28.15 2.75
C ASN A 140 -12.13 28.50 3.27
N LYS A 141 -11.74 29.75 2.96
CA LYS A 141 -10.58 30.45 3.49
C LYS A 141 -10.67 30.49 5.02
N SER A 142 -10.08 29.52 5.70
CA SER A 142 -9.74 29.68 7.11
C SER A 142 -8.41 30.41 7.19
N LYS A 143 -8.49 31.75 7.26
CA LYS A 143 -7.45 32.57 7.89
C LYS A 143 -7.30 32.10 9.34
N VAL A 144 -6.29 31.28 9.59
CA VAL A 144 -5.73 31.15 10.93
C VAL A 144 -4.28 31.57 10.80
N GLU A 145 -4.04 32.83 11.16
CA GLU A 145 -2.70 33.35 11.41
C GLU A 145 -2.13 32.61 12.63
N LEU A 146 -1.25 31.65 12.40
CA LEU A 146 -0.24 31.26 13.36
C LEU A 146 1.12 31.61 12.74
N LYS A 147 1.61 32.78 13.14
CA LYS A 147 2.99 33.19 12.92
C LYS A 147 3.89 32.31 13.80
N GLU A 148 4.58 31.36 13.19
CA GLU A 148 5.90 30.96 13.67
C GLU A 148 6.83 30.80 12.45
N GLU A 149 7.88 31.61 12.48
CA GLU A 149 8.93 31.69 11.48
C GLU A 149 9.76 30.40 11.47
N TYR A 150 9.72 29.64 10.37
CA TYR A 150 10.85 28.81 9.98
C TYR A 150 11.07 28.87 8.46
N ASN A 151 12.35 29.03 8.12
CA ASN A 151 12.88 29.52 6.86
C ASN A 151 12.40 28.78 5.60
N GLN A 152 11.98 29.59 4.63
CA GLN A 152 11.70 29.19 3.25
C GLN A 152 12.99 28.81 2.51
N ASN A 153 13.25 27.51 2.36
CA ASN A 153 14.01 27.02 1.21
C ASN A 153 13.02 26.74 0.07
N LYS A 154 12.74 27.76 -0.75
CA LYS A 154 12.04 27.60 -2.03
C LYS A 154 12.95 26.84 -2.99
N GLN A 155 12.73 25.53 -3.15
CA GLN A 155 13.06 24.88 -4.41
C GLN A 155 11.98 25.27 -5.43
N VAL A 156 12.34 26.20 -6.30
CA VAL A 156 11.57 26.59 -7.48
C VAL A 156 11.60 25.40 -8.44
N PHE A 157 10.47 24.70 -8.60
CA PHE A 157 10.28 23.84 -9.77
C PHE A 157 10.03 24.72 -10.99
N PRO A 158 10.75 24.52 -12.10
CA PRO A 158 10.49 25.26 -13.33
C PRO A 158 9.12 24.87 -13.92
N PRO A 159 8.44 25.77 -14.65
CA PRO A 159 7.17 25.47 -15.29
C PRO A 159 7.35 24.33 -16.30
N GLN A 160 6.58 23.26 -16.18
CA GLN A 160 6.51 22.23 -17.20
C GLN A 160 5.74 22.79 -18.41
N GLU A 161 6.42 22.84 -19.56
CA GLU A 161 5.81 23.14 -20.86
C GLU A 161 4.75 22.09 -21.24
N PRO A 162 3.73 22.47 -22.03
CA PRO A 162 2.66 21.57 -22.44
C PRO A 162 3.23 20.41 -23.27
N ILE A 163 2.94 19.18 -22.83
CA ILE A 163 3.38 17.96 -23.52
C ILE A 163 2.43 17.71 -24.70
N ASP A 164 2.82 18.20 -25.87
CA ASP A 164 2.22 17.81 -27.15
C ASP A 164 2.68 16.39 -27.55
N ASN A 165 1.71 15.57 -27.98
CA ASN A 165 1.86 14.36 -28.81
C ASN A 165 2.71 13.18 -28.27
N TYR A 166 2.08 12.27 -27.52
CA TYR A 166 2.59 10.90 -27.37
C TYR A 166 2.34 10.07 -28.63
N ASN A 167 3.42 9.84 -29.38
CA ASN A 167 3.48 8.90 -30.50
C ASN A 167 3.55 7.46 -29.94
N PHE A 168 2.60 6.60 -30.32
CA PHE A 168 2.36 5.24 -29.80
C PHE A 168 3.43 4.20 -30.23
N LYS A 169 4.73 4.52 -30.12
CA LYS A 169 5.82 3.63 -30.55
C LYS A 169 6.71 3.11 -29.42
N ASP A 170 6.52 3.51 -28.17
CA ASP A 170 7.47 3.20 -27.09
C ASP A 170 6.91 2.28 -25.99
N VAL A 171 6.26 1.19 -26.41
CA VAL A 171 5.89 0.09 -25.50
C VAL A 171 7.15 -0.52 -24.85
N SER A 172 8.30 -0.45 -25.53
CA SER A 172 9.61 -0.83 -25.02
C SER A 172 10.04 -0.02 -23.80
N GLY A 173 9.92 1.31 -23.84
CA GLY A 173 10.28 2.20 -22.73
C GLY A 173 9.40 1.99 -21.50
N ILE A 174 8.11 1.72 -21.70
CA ILE A 174 7.17 1.42 -20.61
C ILE A 174 7.50 0.07 -19.96
N ILE A 175 7.79 -0.97 -20.76
CA ILE A 175 8.21 -2.28 -20.25
C ILE A 175 9.56 -2.17 -19.50
N GLN A 176 10.46 -1.33 -19.98
CA GLN A 176 11.73 -1.07 -19.32
C GLN A 176 11.53 -0.34 -17.98
N GLY A 177 10.63 0.64 -17.91
CA GLY A 177 10.22 1.27 -16.66
C GLY A 177 9.57 0.30 -15.65
N ILE A 178 8.81 -0.70 -16.12
CA ILE A 178 8.25 -1.76 -15.28
C ILE A 178 9.36 -2.70 -14.78
N ARG A 179 10.35 -3.04 -15.62
CA ARG A 179 11.51 -3.84 -15.21
C ARG A 179 12.43 -3.12 -14.22
N GLU A 180 12.52 -1.80 -14.33
CA GLU A 180 13.30 -0.94 -13.44
C GLU A 180 12.55 -0.59 -12.14
N SER A 181 11.23 -0.78 -12.10
CA SER A 181 10.45 -0.70 -10.87
C SER A 181 10.88 -1.83 -9.95
N ARG A 182 11.66 -1.48 -8.92
CA ARG A 182 12.10 -2.41 -7.87
C ARG A 182 10.89 -3.16 -7.36
N ILE A 183 11.02 -4.48 -7.23
CA ILE A 183 10.07 -5.33 -6.51
C ILE A 183 9.71 -4.60 -5.21
N SER A 184 8.43 -4.33 -4.98
CA SER A 184 7.95 -3.73 -3.73
C SER A 184 8.62 -4.44 -2.54
N ASP A 185 9.14 -3.69 -1.57
CA ASP A 185 9.82 -4.26 -0.40
C ASP A 185 8.98 -5.35 0.30
N PHE A 186 7.66 -5.20 0.27
CA PHE A 186 6.73 -6.23 0.74
C PHE A 186 6.83 -7.54 -0.06
N MET A 187 6.76 -7.48 -1.39
CA MET A 187 6.88 -8.65 -2.26
C MET A 187 8.26 -9.27 -2.17
N LEU A 188 9.31 -8.45 -2.05
CA LEU A 188 10.69 -8.93 -1.87
C LEU A 188 10.80 -9.75 -0.57
N ASN A 189 10.25 -9.24 0.53
CA ASN A 189 10.23 -9.96 1.80
C ASN A 189 9.45 -11.28 1.70
N GLN A 190 8.31 -11.31 1.02
CA GLN A 190 7.54 -12.55 0.81
C GLN A 190 8.30 -13.58 -0.04
N LEU A 191 9.07 -13.13 -1.03
CA LEU A 191 9.92 -14.00 -1.85
C LEU A 191 11.07 -14.60 -1.03
N TYR A 192 11.75 -13.80 -0.20
CA TYR A 192 12.78 -14.28 0.72
C TYR A 192 12.21 -15.25 1.77
N GLU A 193 11.00 -15.01 2.28
CA GLU A 193 10.30 -15.94 3.20
C GLU A 193 9.98 -17.28 2.53
N ASN A 194 9.52 -17.28 1.27
CA ASN A 194 9.28 -18.50 0.51
C ASN A 194 10.58 -19.30 0.29
N ALA A 195 11.65 -18.60 -0.07
CA ALA A 195 12.97 -19.18 -0.31
C ALA A 195 13.57 -19.78 0.97
N ALA A 196 13.53 -19.03 2.08
CA ALA A 196 14.00 -19.49 3.38
C ALA A 196 13.19 -20.66 3.95
N SER A 197 11.90 -20.74 3.64
CA SER A 197 11.07 -21.86 4.08
C SER A 197 11.44 -23.19 3.40
N LYS A 198 11.79 -23.13 2.12
CA LYS A 198 12.03 -24.32 1.29
C LYS A 198 13.50 -24.75 1.23
N ASN A 199 14.42 -23.80 1.12
CA ASN A 199 15.82 -24.08 0.75
C ASN A 199 16.83 -23.11 1.36
N TYR A 200 16.66 -22.81 2.66
CA TYR A 200 17.52 -21.88 3.38
C TYR A 200 19.00 -22.29 3.32
N THR A 201 19.31 -23.53 3.68
CA THR A 201 20.69 -24.01 3.82
C THR A 201 21.44 -23.96 2.48
N GLU A 202 20.80 -24.41 1.40
CA GLU A 202 21.41 -24.41 0.07
C GLU A 202 21.62 -22.98 -0.43
N LEU A 203 20.68 -22.07 -0.17
CA LEU A 203 20.80 -20.67 -0.60
C LEU A 203 21.88 -19.92 0.17
N VAL A 204 22.08 -20.18 1.47
CA VAL A 204 23.19 -19.60 2.24
C VAL A 204 24.54 -20.01 1.66
N LEU A 205 24.71 -21.29 1.33
CA LEU A 205 25.95 -21.81 0.73
C LEU A 205 26.22 -21.18 -0.64
N ILE A 206 25.19 -21.04 -1.48
CA ILE A 206 25.29 -20.40 -2.79
C ILE A 206 25.67 -18.92 -2.65
N ILE A 207 25.05 -18.19 -1.71
CA ILE A 207 25.35 -16.77 -1.46
C ILE A 207 26.79 -16.60 -0.96
N ASP A 208 27.30 -17.49 -0.10
CA ASP A 208 28.69 -17.47 0.37
C ASP A 208 29.69 -17.74 -0.77
N LYS A 209 29.40 -18.71 -1.65
CA LYS A 209 30.20 -18.96 -2.87
C LYS A 209 30.21 -17.73 -3.80
N LEU A 210 29.05 -17.09 -3.99
CA LEU A 210 28.93 -15.86 -4.77
C LEU A 210 29.74 -14.71 -4.15
N ALA A 211 29.76 -14.59 -2.82
CA ALA A 211 30.57 -13.59 -2.11
C ALA A 211 32.07 -13.84 -2.30
N LYS A 212 32.50 -15.11 -2.30
CA LYS A 212 33.89 -15.55 -2.53
C LYS A 212 34.30 -15.57 -4.01
N LYS A 213 33.38 -15.30 -4.93
CA LYS A 213 33.55 -15.39 -6.40
C LYS A 213 33.95 -16.80 -6.86
N GLU A 214 33.47 -17.82 -6.16
CA GLU A 214 33.66 -19.22 -6.56
C GLU A 214 32.66 -19.60 -7.67
N PRO A 215 33.03 -20.48 -8.61
CA PRO A 215 32.10 -20.97 -9.62
C PRO A 215 31.00 -21.84 -8.98
N LEU A 216 29.76 -21.62 -9.40
CA LEU A 216 28.61 -22.42 -8.99
C LEU A 216 28.50 -23.71 -9.82
N GLU A 217 28.19 -24.81 -9.16
CA GLU A 217 27.91 -26.10 -9.80
C GLU A 217 26.54 -26.10 -10.53
N GLU A 218 26.29 -27.08 -11.41
CA GLU A 218 25.09 -27.10 -12.26
C GLU A 218 23.78 -27.21 -11.45
N ASN A 219 23.80 -27.97 -10.36
CA ASN A 219 22.75 -28.06 -9.36
C ASN A 219 22.51 -26.71 -8.64
N GLU A 220 23.58 -26.00 -8.26
CA GLU A 220 23.53 -24.69 -7.60
C GLU A 220 23.00 -23.61 -8.55
N MET A 221 23.40 -23.65 -9.82
CA MET A 221 22.84 -22.79 -10.87
C MET A 221 21.35 -23.06 -11.09
N LYS A 222 20.94 -24.33 -11.17
CA LYS A 222 19.51 -24.71 -11.24
C LYS A 222 18.76 -24.23 -10.00
N MET A 223 19.43 -24.17 -8.86
CA MET A 223 18.84 -23.75 -7.60
C MET A 223 18.62 -22.24 -7.55
N ILE A 224 19.64 -21.44 -7.84
CA ILE A 224 19.54 -19.97 -7.86
C ILE A 224 18.62 -19.48 -8.98
N ALA A 225 18.50 -20.21 -10.09
CA ALA A 225 17.55 -19.91 -11.17
C ALA A 225 16.08 -19.97 -10.72
N LYS A 226 15.75 -20.74 -9.67
CA LYS A 226 14.40 -20.74 -9.06
C LYS A 226 14.15 -19.49 -8.20
N TYR A 227 15.21 -18.82 -7.77
CA TYR A 227 15.17 -17.65 -6.89
C TYR A 227 16.00 -16.49 -7.46
N PRO A 228 15.72 -16.03 -8.70
CA PRO A 228 16.57 -15.08 -9.41
C PRO A 228 16.65 -13.70 -8.72
N PHE A 229 15.64 -13.35 -7.91
CA PHE A 229 15.62 -12.09 -7.16
C PHE A 229 16.76 -11.95 -6.14
N ILE A 230 17.36 -13.06 -5.70
CA ILE A 230 18.51 -13.06 -4.79
C ILE A 230 19.74 -12.42 -5.45
N LEU A 231 19.84 -12.52 -6.79
CA LEU A 231 20.93 -11.95 -7.58
C LEU A 231 20.77 -10.44 -7.82
N ASN A 232 19.60 -9.86 -7.50
CA ASN A 232 19.38 -8.42 -7.61
C ASN A 232 20.05 -7.64 -6.46
N ASP A 233 20.36 -8.32 -5.35
CA ASP A 233 21.03 -7.77 -4.18
C ASP A 233 22.52 -8.15 -4.16
N SER A 234 23.33 -7.37 -3.43
CA SER A 234 24.70 -7.81 -3.12
C SER A 234 24.67 -9.04 -2.21
N PRO A 235 25.68 -9.94 -2.26
CA PRO A 235 25.69 -11.16 -1.44
C PRO A 235 25.44 -10.91 0.06
N ASN A 236 26.04 -9.85 0.62
CA ASN A 236 25.81 -9.46 2.02
C ASN A 236 24.35 -9.05 2.29
N ARG A 237 23.71 -8.32 1.37
CA ARG A 237 22.29 -7.93 1.51
C ARG A 237 21.36 -9.12 1.35
N ALA A 238 21.63 -9.98 0.38
CA ALA A 238 20.90 -11.22 0.17
C ALA A 238 20.97 -12.13 1.40
N GLN A 239 22.15 -12.25 2.02
CA GLN A 239 22.33 -13.02 3.26
C GLN A 239 21.53 -12.43 4.43
N ILE A 240 21.61 -11.11 4.65
CA ILE A 240 20.84 -10.44 5.70
C ILE A 240 19.32 -10.63 5.50
N ASN A 241 18.85 -10.49 4.26
CA ASN A 241 17.43 -10.64 3.93
C ASN A 241 16.96 -12.09 4.13
N LEU A 242 17.79 -13.07 3.75
CA LEU A 242 17.51 -14.49 3.94
C LEU A 242 17.51 -14.89 5.43
N GLU A 243 18.41 -14.34 6.25
CA GLU A 243 18.43 -14.56 7.71
C GLU A 243 17.22 -13.95 8.40
N LYS A 244 16.83 -12.72 8.04
CA LYS A 244 15.62 -12.08 8.57
C LYS A 244 14.37 -12.89 8.21
N ALA A 245 14.28 -13.33 6.96
CA ALA A 245 13.19 -14.17 6.48
C ALA A 245 13.14 -15.52 7.23
N LYS A 246 14.30 -16.17 7.44
CA LYS A 246 14.39 -17.42 8.19
C LYS A 246 13.92 -17.26 9.64
N LYS A 247 14.39 -16.23 10.35
CA LYS A 247 13.94 -15.92 11.72
C LYS A 247 12.42 -15.73 11.77
N ARG A 248 11.85 -15.03 10.80
CA ARG A 248 10.39 -14.82 10.73
C ARG A 248 9.63 -16.12 10.46
N VAL A 249 10.10 -16.94 9.52
CA VAL A 249 9.52 -18.27 9.25
C VAL A 249 9.59 -19.18 10.48
N ASP A 250 10.70 -19.16 11.21
CA ASP A 250 10.86 -19.98 12.42
C ASP A 250 9.94 -19.50 13.56
N LEU A 251 9.78 -18.18 13.73
CA LEU A 251 8.80 -17.61 14.67
C LEU A 251 7.36 -18.02 14.31
N ILE A 252 7.01 -18.03 13.02
CA ILE A 252 5.69 -18.49 12.55
C ILE A 252 5.53 -19.98 12.84
N LYS A 253 6.53 -20.83 12.51
CA LYS A 253 6.46 -22.28 12.80
C LYS A 253 6.30 -22.56 14.29
N GLN A 254 7.05 -21.84 15.14
CA GLN A 254 6.97 -21.95 16.59
C GLN A 254 5.60 -21.50 17.13
N ALA A 255 5.02 -20.43 16.58
CA ALA A 255 3.71 -19.91 17.00
C ALA A 255 2.52 -20.78 16.56
N PHE A 256 2.64 -21.50 15.43
CA PHE A 256 1.56 -22.30 14.84
C PHE A 256 1.75 -23.81 14.97
N GLY A 257 2.73 -24.28 15.75
CA GLY A 257 2.83 -25.67 16.21
C GLY A 257 2.93 -26.72 15.09
N LYS A 258 3.93 -26.58 14.21
CA LYS A 258 4.46 -27.70 13.42
C LYS A 258 5.98 -27.72 13.45
#